data_AF-X1FIJ0-F1
#
_entry.id   AF-X1FIJ0-F1
#
_cell.length_a   1.000
_cell.length_b   1.000
_cell.length_c   1.000
_cell.angle_alpha   90.00
_cell.angle_beta   90.00
_cell.angle_gamma   90.00
#
_symmetry.space_group_name_H-M   'P 1'
#
loop_
_entity.id
_entity.type
_entity.pdbx_description
1 polymer ?
#
loop_
_entity_poly.entity_id
_entity_poly.type
_entity_poly.pdbx_seq_one_letter_code
_entity_poly.pdbx_strand_id
1 'polypeptide(L)'
;MIKMLKGMLGRCSMIPLTLALGPVEVTPAGLKKKTVYIMHIKKDIRLADMARLAQLPPARALIPEPEVEEPPEDLYPEGILVTPEVQQKQKNKPAKAQPAKQETSATEEKPPDEAIEGEGFTIDPTWLQESQKALKWTDDTCKTFLVSKYKISPEGTLAEVLQRLTREQAEDFVKEIDGRREKQASLL
;
A
#
# COMPACT_ATOMS: atom_id res chain seq x y z
N MET A 1 -2.72 37.53 7.99
CA MET A 1 -3.10 36.62 9.10
C MET A 1 -2.36 35.27 9.05
N ILE A 2 -2.42 34.51 7.95
CA ILE A 2 -1.76 33.18 7.85
C ILE A 2 -0.23 33.24 8.09
N LYS A 3 0.47 34.26 7.57
CA LYS A 3 1.91 34.45 7.81
C LYS A 3 2.25 34.64 9.30
N MET A 4 1.39 35.34 10.04
CA MET A 4 1.53 35.55 11.49
C MET A 4 1.33 34.24 12.24
N LEU A 5 0.29 33.46 11.93
CA LEU A 5 0.05 32.14 12.53
C LEU A 5 1.21 31.17 12.27
N LYS A 6 1.75 31.16 11.05
CA LYS A 6 2.94 30.36 10.72
C LYS A 6 4.17 30.81 11.48
N GLY A 7 4.36 32.11 11.69
CA GLY A 7 5.45 32.65 12.51
C GLY A 7 5.31 32.31 13.99
N MET A 8 4.08 32.31 14.53
CA MET A 8 3.81 32.00 15.94
C MET A 8 3.85 30.50 16.26
N LEU A 9 3.30 29.66 15.39
CA LEU A 9 3.12 28.22 15.64
C LEU A 9 4.15 27.35 14.90
N GLY A 10 4.97 27.95 14.03
CA GLY A 10 5.93 27.27 13.15
C GLY A 10 5.27 26.54 11.97
N ARG A 11 4.16 25.84 12.21
CA ARG A 11 3.45 24.99 11.24
C ARG A 11 1.95 25.28 11.24
N CYS A 12 1.37 25.42 10.05
CA CYS A 12 -0.07 25.49 9.83
C CYS A 12 -0.57 24.50 8.76
N SER A 13 0.31 23.64 8.26
CA SER A 13 0.00 22.58 7.29
C SER A 13 -0.16 21.23 8.00
N MET A 14 -0.85 20.28 7.36
CA MET A 14 -1.12 18.94 7.92
C MET A 14 -1.85 19.00 9.26
N ILE A 15 -2.87 19.87 9.35
CA ILE A 15 -3.82 19.93 10.47
C ILE A 15 -5.11 19.27 9.97
N PRO A 16 -5.60 18.19 10.61
CA PRO A 16 -6.77 17.46 10.15
C PRO A 16 -7.98 18.40 10.02
N LEU A 17 -8.65 18.40 8.86
CA LEU A 17 -9.82 19.23 8.55
C LEU A 17 -11.06 18.36 8.37
N THR A 18 -12.18 18.81 8.93
CA THR A 18 -13.47 18.12 8.76
C THR A 18 -14.23 18.75 7.60
N LEU A 19 -14.55 17.93 6.60
CA LEU A 19 -15.46 18.30 5.53
C LEU A 19 -16.88 17.97 5.96
N ALA A 20 -17.80 18.91 5.72
CA ALA A 20 -19.22 18.75 5.99
C ALA A 20 -20.03 19.20 4.78
N LEU A 21 -21.12 18.51 4.50
CA LEU A 21 -22.05 18.92 3.44
C LEU A 21 -23.07 19.89 4.05
N GLY A 22 -23.28 21.05 3.42
CA GLY A 22 -24.18 22.08 3.95
C GLY A 22 -25.06 22.68 2.86
N PRO A 23 -26.33 23.00 3.16
CA PRO A 23 -27.21 23.66 2.21
C PRO A 23 -26.73 25.11 2.01
N VAL A 24 -26.51 25.50 0.76
CA VAL A 24 -26.20 26.86 0.36
C VAL A 24 -27.20 27.28 -0.70
N GLU A 25 -27.91 28.38 -0.45
CA GLU A 25 -28.77 28.99 -1.45
C GLU A 25 -27.93 29.77 -2.45
N VAL A 26 -27.92 29.33 -3.70
CA VAL A 26 -27.29 30.06 -4.80
C VAL A 26 -28.36 30.55 -5.77
N THR A 27 -28.08 31.69 -6.41
CA THR A 27 -28.91 32.23 -7.49
C THR A 27 -28.09 32.17 -8.77
N PRO A 28 -28.18 31.09 -9.55
CA PRO A 28 -27.50 31.02 -10.84
C PRO A 28 -28.09 32.05 -11.81
N ALA A 29 -27.26 32.62 -12.68
CA ALA A 29 -27.67 33.65 -13.62
C ALA A 29 -28.84 33.15 -14.49
N GLY A 30 -30.00 33.81 -14.38
CA GLY A 30 -31.22 33.50 -15.14
C GLY A 30 -32.19 32.50 -14.51
N LEU A 31 -31.91 31.94 -13.32
CA LEU A 31 -32.79 31.00 -12.64
C LEU A 31 -33.17 31.47 -11.22
N LYS A 32 -34.33 31.02 -10.73
CA LYS A 32 -34.78 31.23 -9.34
C LYS A 32 -33.84 30.52 -8.36
N LYS A 33 -33.80 31.00 -7.10
CA LYS A 33 -32.97 30.46 -6.02
C LYS A 33 -33.03 28.93 -5.97
N LYS A 34 -31.86 28.28 -5.99
CA LYS A 34 -31.73 26.82 -5.86
C LYS A 34 -30.83 26.52 -4.67
N THR A 35 -31.30 25.66 -3.78
CA THR A 35 -30.48 25.13 -2.69
C THR A 35 -29.55 24.06 -3.25
N VAL A 36 -28.25 24.27 -3.10
CA VAL A 36 -27.22 23.32 -3.51
C VAL A 36 -26.48 22.89 -2.25
N TYR A 37 -26.21 21.60 -2.13
CA TYR A 37 -25.41 21.06 -1.04
C TYR A 37 -23.93 21.18 -1.39
N ILE A 38 -23.25 22.13 -0.75
CA ILE A 38 -21.83 22.41 -0.98
C ILE A 38 -21.03 21.77 0.16
N MET A 39 -19.96 21.06 -0.22
CA MET A 39 -18.96 20.57 0.72
C MET A 39 -18.22 21.79 1.29
N HIS A 40 -18.45 22.10 2.56
CA HIS A 40 -17.79 23.17 3.29
C HIS A 40 -16.86 22.58 4.35
N ILE A 41 -15.78 23.29 4.64
CA ILE A 41 -14.88 22.90 5.72
C ILE A 41 -15.49 23.42 7.03
N LYS A 42 -15.94 22.51 7.90
CA LYS A 42 -16.33 22.85 9.28
C LYS A 42 -15.12 22.66 10.17
N LYS A 43 -14.74 23.70 10.91
CA LYS A 43 -13.74 23.58 11.96
C LYS A 43 -14.09 24.43 13.16
N ASP A 44 -14.40 23.76 14.25
CA ASP A 44 -14.41 24.33 15.60
C ASP A 44 -13.05 24.08 16.27
N ILE A 45 -11.94 24.45 15.60
CA ILE A 45 -10.60 24.34 16.20
C ILE A 45 -10.27 25.63 16.94
N ARG A 46 -9.99 25.50 18.24
CA ARG A 46 -9.46 26.61 19.04
C ARG A 46 -7.99 26.83 18.69
N LEU A 47 -7.51 28.06 18.85
CA LEU A 47 -6.11 28.40 18.59
C LEU A 47 -5.14 27.56 19.44
N ALA A 48 -5.55 27.20 20.66
CA ALA A 48 -4.79 26.34 21.56
C ALA A 48 -4.59 24.92 21.00
N ASP A 49 -5.64 24.32 20.44
CA ASP A 49 -5.57 22.98 19.84
C ASP A 49 -4.72 23.00 18.57
N MET A 50 -4.82 24.08 17.80
CA MET A 50 -3.96 24.29 16.64
C MET A 50 -2.48 24.39 17.03
N ALA A 51 -2.16 25.03 18.16
CA ALA A 51 -0.79 25.12 18.66
C ALA A 51 -0.24 23.76 19.08
N ARG A 52 -1.03 22.93 19.80
CA ARG A 52 -0.64 21.55 20.15
C ARG A 52 -0.38 20.71 18.90
N LEU A 53 -1.33 20.74 17.96
CA LEU A 53 -1.21 19.99 16.72
C LEU A 53 -0.02 20.46 15.90
N ALA A 54 0.26 21.76 15.84
CA ALA A 54 1.40 22.31 15.10
C ALA A 54 2.76 21.83 15.64
N GLN A 55 2.88 21.67 16.97
CA GLN A 55 4.09 21.17 17.64
C GLN A 55 4.31 19.66 17.47
N LEU A 56 3.24 18.88 17.24
CA LEU A 56 3.38 17.45 16.97
C LEU A 56 4.04 17.21 15.61
N PRO A 57 4.80 16.11 15.44
CA PRO A 57 5.29 15.69 14.13
C PRO A 57 4.12 15.45 13.15
N PRO A 58 4.25 15.82 11.86
CA PRO A 58 3.15 15.72 10.89
C PRO A 58 2.51 14.33 10.78
N ALA A 59 3.32 13.27 10.89
CA ALA A 59 2.82 11.89 10.84
C ALA A 59 1.87 11.57 12.00
N ARG A 60 2.19 12.04 13.21
CA ARG A 60 1.36 11.81 14.41
C ARG A 60 0.12 12.69 14.45
N ALA A 61 0.13 13.84 13.79
CA ALA A 61 -1.03 14.73 13.73
C ALA A 61 -2.12 14.24 12.78
N LEU A 62 -1.79 13.34 11.84
CA LEU A 62 -2.73 12.80 10.84
C LEU A 62 -3.26 11.42 11.20
N ILE A 63 -2.50 10.65 11.98
CA ILE A 63 -2.89 9.31 12.41
C ILE A 63 -3.78 9.47 13.66
N PRO A 64 -5.04 8.99 13.64
CA PRO A 64 -5.86 8.90 14.84
C PRO A 64 -5.08 8.15 15.92
N GLU A 65 -5.21 8.56 17.19
CA GLU A 65 -4.62 7.80 18.28
C GLU A 65 -5.10 6.35 18.15
N PRO A 66 -4.17 5.37 18.11
CA PRO A 66 -4.57 3.98 18.01
C PRO A 66 -5.43 3.68 19.24
N GLU A 67 -6.66 3.24 19.01
CA GLU A 67 -7.47 2.63 20.06
C GLU A 67 -6.69 1.38 20.50
N VAL A 68 -6.04 1.47 21.65
CA VAL A 68 -5.41 0.31 22.28
C VAL A 68 -6.56 -0.53 22.82
N GLU A 69 -7.13 -1.36 21.95
CA GLU A 69 -8.02 -2.43 22.37
C GLU A 69 -7.19 -3.31 23.31
N GLU A 70 -7.56 -3.33 24.59
CA GLU A 70 -6.87 -4.17 25.57
C GLU A 70 -6.91 -5.61 25.04
N PRO A 71 -5.74 -6.23 24.79
CA PRO A 71 -5.68 -7.52 24.15
C PRO A 71 -6.45 -8.53 25.02
N PRO A 72 -7.41 -9.29 24.46
CA PRO A 72 -8.13 -10.29 25.22
C PRO A 72 -7.15 -11.27 25.89
N GLU A 73 -7.28 -11.47 27.20
CA GLU A 73 -6.35 -12.28 28.00
C GLU A 73 -6.22 -13.75 27.51
N ASP A 74 -7.21 -14.24 26.75
CA ASP A 74 -7.24 -15.60 26.20
C ASP A 74 -6.35 -15.78 24.95
N LEU A 75 -6.08 -14.70 24.20
CA LEU A 75 -5.24 -14.75 22.99
C LEU A 75 -3.75 -14.49 23.27
N TYR A 76 -3.42 -13.92 24.43
CA TYR A 76 -2.06 -13.56 24.83
C TYR A 76 -1.74 -14.04 26.25
N PRO A 77 -1.61 -15.37 26.48
CA PRO A 77 -1.22 -15.88 27.79
C PRO A 77 0.18 -15.40 28.18
N GLU A 78 0.32 -14.86 29.40
CA GLU A 78 1.55 -14.20 29.91
C GLU A 78 2.80 -15.11 29.95
N GLY A 79 2.67 -16.41 29.67
CA GLY A 79 3.76 -17.38 29.75
C GLY A 79 4.65 -17.53 28.51
N ILE A 80 4.34 -16.90 27.37
CA ILE A 80 5.03 -17.17 26.09
C ILE A 80 5.96 -16.01 25.64
N LEU A 81 5.86 -14.83 26.26
CA LEU A 81 6.75 -13.70 25.95
C LEU A 81 8.11 -13.85 26.64
N VAL A 82 8.90 -14.84 26.19
CA VAL A 82 10.33 -14.88 26.45
C VAL A 82 10.97 -13.67 25.78
N THR A 83 11.31 -12.68 26.59
CA THR A 83 12.12 -11.52 26.20
C THR A 83 13.55 -11.99 26.02
N PRO A 84 14.18 -11.92 24.83
CA PRO A 84 15.57 -12.26 24.67
C PRO A 84 16.41 -10.99 24.81
N GLU A 85 16.67 -10.57 26.04
CA GLU A 85 17.85 -9.75 26.27
C GLU A 85 18.56 -10.14 27.58
N VAL A 86 19.88 -10.23 27.46
CA VAL A 86 20.92 -10.39 28.49
C VAL A 86 21.28 -11.83 28.93
N GLN A 87 22.25 -12.43 28.23
CA GLN A 87 23.56 -12.79 28.84
C GLN A 87 24.63 -13.18 27.80
N GLN A 88 25.79 -12.53 27.93
CA GLN A 88 26.98 -12.64 27.08
C GLN A 88 27.98 -13.72 27.57
N LYS A 89 28.82 -14.19 26.63
CA LYS A 89 30.21 -14.69 26.72
C LYS A 89 30.50 -16.14 27.17
N GLN A 90 31.02 -16.93 26.23
CA GLN A 90 32.30 -17.72 26.26
C GLN A 90 32.55 -18.32 24.85
N LYS A 91 33.46 -17.79 24.01
CA LYS A 91 34.89 -18.14 23.80
C LYS A 91 35.19 -19.63 23.52
N ASN A 92 35.34 -20.04 22.25
CA ASN A 92 36.61 -20.53 21.64
C ASN A 92 36.44 -21.23 20.27
N LYS A 93 37.12 -20.64 19.26
CA LYS A 93 37.91 -21.16 18.11
C LYS A 93 37.53 -22.44 17.29
N PRO A 94 38.00 -22.51 16.02
CA PRO A 94 37.27 -23.07 14.89
C PRO A 94 37.81 -24.43 14.43
N ALA A 95 36.98 -25.18 13.70
CA ALA A 95 37.43 -26.29 12.88
C ALA A 95 36.77 -26.25 11.49
N LYS A 96 37.63 -26.43 10.51
CA LYS A 96 37.49 -26.32 9.06
C LYS A 96 37.07 -27.67 8.48
N ALA A 97 36.09 -27.72 7.57
CA ALA A 97 36.08 -28.62 6.39
C ALA A 97 34.78 -28.47 5.56
N GLN A 98 34.94 -27.97 4.34
CA GLN A 98 34.11 -28.26 3.15
C GLN A 98 34.17 -29.78 2.82
N PRO A 99 33.31 -30.42 1.98
CA PRO A 99 32.95 -29.94 0.63
C PRO A 99 31.60 -30.41 0.01
N ALA A 100 31.42 -30.06 -1.27
CA ALA A 100 30.54 -30.62 -2.33
C ALA A 100 29.05 -30.17 -2.30
N LYS A 101 28.48 -29.44 -3.28
CA LYS A 101 28.40 -29.54 -4.77
C LYS A 101 27.29 -30.51 -5.23
N GLN A 102 26.56 -30.07 -6.27
CA GLN A 102 25.59 -30.74 -7.17
C GLN A 102 24.11 -30.41 -6.88
N GLU A 103 23.41 -29.66 -7.74
CA GLU A 103 22.96 -29.88 -9.14
C GLU A 103 21.58 -30.58 -9.21
N THR A 104 20.60 -29.82 -9.74
CA THR A 104 19.49 -30.19 -10.64
C THR A 104 18.71 -31.50 -10.44
N SER A 105 17.39 -31.38 -10.36
CA SER A 105 16.46 -32.32 -11.00
C SER A 105 15.15 -31.63 -11.36
N ALA A 106 14.93 -31.47 -12.67
CA ALA A 106 13.64 -31.23 -13.31
C ALA A 106 12.84 -32.56 -13.43
N THR A 107 11.67 -32.47 -14.11
CA THR A 107 10.80 -33.55 -14.64
C THR A 107 9.56 -33.84 -13.76
N GLU A 108 8.30 -33.89 -14.22
CA GLU A 108 7.60 -33.64 -15.51
C GLU A 108 6.09 -33.95 -15.29
N GLU A 109 5.20 -33.17 -15.93
CA GLU A 109 3.94 -33.56 -16.64
C GLU A 109 2.84 -34.46 -16.00
N LYS A 110 1.51 -34.32 -16.21
CA LYS A 110 0.57 -33.49 -17.03
C LYS A 110 -0.91 -33.92 -16.68
N PRO A 111 -1.97 -33.60 -17.47
CA PRO A 111 -3.17 -32.77 -17.18
C PRO A 111 -4.47 -33.59 -16.92
N PRO A 112 -5.69 -33.00 -16.82
CA PRO A 112 -6.52 -32.63 -18.01
C PRO A 112 -7.14 -31.21 -17.89
N ASP A 113 -7.21 -30.42 -18.96
CA ASP A 113 -8.25 -30.38 -20.01
C ASP A 113 -9.50 -29.59 -19.57
N GLU A 114 -9.56 -28.32 -19.93
CA GLU A 114 -10.78 -27.65 -20.38
C GLU A 114 -10.44 -26.34 -21.10
N ALA A 115 -10.94 -26.23 -22.32
CA ALA A 115 -10.70 -25.16 -23.27
C ALA A 115 -11.23 -23.81 -22.75
N ILE A 116 -10.34 -22.82 -22.68
CA ILE A 116 -10.71 -21.41 -22.79
C ILE A 116 -9.83 -20.82 -23.89
N GLU A 117 -10.44 -20.61 -25.05
CA GLU A 117 -9.89 -19.90 -26.19
C GLU A 117 -9.49 -18.48 -25.76
N GLY A 118 -8.19 -18.21 -25.77
CA GLY A 118 -7.63 -16.91 -25.43
C GLY A 118 -6.13 -16.94 -25.70
N GLU A 119 -5.77 -16.73 -26.97
CA GLU A 119 -4.42 -16.79 -27.50
C GLU A 119 -3.40 -16.00 -26.67
N GLY A 120 -2.46 -16.73 -26.08
CA GLY A 120 -1.04 -16.56 -26.40
C GLY A 120 -0.37 -15.25 -25.98
N PHE A 121 -0.34 -14.97 -24.68
CA PHE A 121 0.79 -14.22 -24.12
C PHE A 121 1.16 -14.79 -22.76
N THR A 122 2.29 -15.48 -22.69
CA THR A 122 2.84 -15.99 -21.42
C THR A 122 3.80 -14.93 -20.89
N ILE A 123 3.38 -14.19 -19.86
CA ILE A 123 4.29 -13.29 -19.14
C ILE A 123 5.35 -14.15 -18.46
N ASP A 124 6.62 -13.80 -18.67
CA ASP A 124 7.73 -14.51 -18.05
C ASP A 124 7.63 -14.43 -16.52
N PRO A 125 7.49 -15.57 -15.81
CA PRO A 125 7.34 -15.57 -14.35
C PRO A 125 8.59 -15.04 -13.63
N THR A 126 9.75 -15.16 -14.25
CA THR A 126 11.02 -14.61 -13.77
C THR A 126 11.04 -13.08 -13.84
N TRP A 127 10.67 -12.50 -14.98
CA TRP A 127 10.54 -11.04 -15.16
C TRP A 127 9.52 -10.44 -14.18
N LEU A 128 8.41 -11.13 -13.96
CA LEU A 128 7.37 -10.68 -13.04
C LEU A 128 7.89 -10.61 -11.61
N GLN A 129 8.60 -11.65 -11.15
CA GLN A 129 9.20 -11.66 -9.80
C GLN A 129 10.27 -10.58 -9.63
N GLU A 130 11.11 -10.34 -10.64
CA GLU A 130 12.10 -9.26 -10.60
C GLU A 130 11.45 -7.88 -10.56
N SER A 131 10.40 -7.69 -11.35
CA SER A 131 9.64 -6.43 -11.41
C SER A 131 8.89 -6.17 -10.12
N GLN A 132 8.25 -7.19 -9.53
CA GLN A 132 7.60 -7.09 -8.22
C GLN A 132 8.60 -6.71 -7.12
N LYS A 133 9.78 -7.35 -7.09
CA LYS A 133 10.84 -7.01 -6.13
C LYS A 133 11.33 -5.57 -6.30
N ALA A 134 11.54 -5.13 -7.55
CA ALA A 134 11.97 -3.76 -7.84
C ALA A 134 10.92 -2.72 -7.39
N LEU A 135 9.63 -3.01 -7.59
CA LEU A 135 8.51 -2.14 -7.23
C LEU A 135 8.04 -2.30 -5.78
N LYS A 136 8.62 -3.24 -5.02
CA LYS A 136 8.16 -3.68 -3.70
C LYS A 136 6.67 -4.07 -3.71
N TRP A 137 6.20 -4.66 -4.81
CA TRP A 137 4.83 -5.14 -4.94
C TRP A 137 4.71 -6.56 -4.39
N THR A 138 3.65 -6.80 -3.62
CA THR A 138 3.20 -8.14 -3.25
C THR A 138 2.25 -8.69 -4.33
N ASP A 139 2.03 -10.00 -4.33
CA ASP A 139 1.08 -10.63 -5.26
C ASP A 139 -0.33 -10.02 -5.14
N ASP A 140 -0.77 -9.68 -3.93
CA ASP A 140 -2.06 -9.02 -3.71
C ASP A 140 -2.11 -7.59 -4.29
N THR A 141 -0.98 -6.87 -4.26
CA THR A 141 -0.86 -5.56 -4.91
C THR A 141 -0.96 -5.69 -6.42
N CYS A 142 -0.35 -6.73 -6.99
CA CYS A 142 -0.43 -7.02 -8.42
C CYS A 142 -1.86 -7.44 -8.83
N LYS A 143 -2.53 -8.29 -8.03
CA LYS A 143 -3.92 -8.69 -8.27
C LYS A 143 -4.89 -7.52 -8.20
N THR A 144 -4.82 -6.70 -7.15
CA THR A 144 -5.68 -5.51 -7.02
C THR A 144 -5.43 -4.51 -8.15
N PHE A 145 -4.19 -4.38 -8.62
CA PHE A 145 -3.86 -3.58 -9.79
C PHE A 145 -4.52 -4.10 -11.08
N LEU A 146 -4.40 -5.41 -11.35
CA LEU A 146 -5.02 -6.05 -12.52
C LEU A 146 -6.56 -5.95 -12.49
N VAL A 147 -7.16 -6.18 -11.33
CA VAL A 147 -8.61 -6.03 -11.10
C VAL A 147 -9.04 -4.57 -11.32
N SER A 148 -8.27 -3.60 -10.82
CA SER A 148 -8.59 -2.18 -10.96
C SER A 148 -8.45 -1.67 -12.39
N LYS A 149 -7.47 -2.15 -13.15
CA LYS A 149 -7.16 -1.65 -14.50
C LYS A 149 -7.93 -2.37 -15.59
N TYR A 150 -7.96 -3.69 -15.52
CA TYR A 150 -8.51 -4.53 -16.58
C TYR A 150 -9.86 -5.15 -16.21
N LYS A 151 -10.37 -4.90 -15.00
CA LYS A 151 -11.64 -5.44 -14.48
C LYS A 151 -11.70 -6.97 -14.56
N ILE A 152 -10.55 -7.62 -14.38
CA ILE A 152 -10.42 -9.08 -14.39
C ILE A 152 -10.85 -9.63 -13.03
N SER A 153 -11.42 -10.83 -13.02
CA SER A 153 -11.83 -11.50 -11.78
C SER A 153 -10.63 -11.71 -10.84
N PRO A 154 -10.75 -11.36 -9.54
CA PRO A 154 -9.70 -11.56 -8.54
C PRO A 154 -9.53 -13.03 -8.13
N GLU A 155 -10.40 -13.92 -8.59
CA GLU A 155 -10.43 -15.30 -8.12
C GLU A 155 -9.26 -16.11 -8.68
N GLY A 156 -8.39 -16.62 -7.80
CA GLY A 156 -7.33 -17.55 -8.13
C GLY A 156 -5.92 -17.13 -7.71
N THR A 157 -4.95 -17.92 -8.14
CA THR A 157 -3.52 -17.60 -8.02
C THR A 157 -3.14 -16.47 -8.99
N LEU A 158 -2.04 -15.74 -8.75
CA LEU A 158 -1.61 -14.65 -9.65
C LEU A 158 -1.39 -15.17 -11.08
N ALA A 159 -0.89 -16.40 -11.23
CA ALA A 159 -0.70 -17.05 -12.52
C ALA A 159 -2.04 -17.26 -13.28
N GLU A 160 -3.08 -17.71 -12.58
CA GLU A 160 -4.43 -17.88 -13.16
C GLU A 160 -5.05 -16.53 -13.58
N VAL A 161 -4.82 -15.47 -12.80
CA VAL A 161 -5.30 -14.12 -13.15
C VAL A 161 -4.57 -13.61 -14.40
N LEU A 162 -3.27 -13.88 -14.52
CA LEU A 162 -2.47 -13.48 -15.67
C LEU A 162 -2.85 -14.24 -16.96
N GLN A 163 -3.26 -15.50 -16.84
CA GLN A 163 -3.76 -16.29 -17.97
C GLN A 163 -5.10 -15.78 -18.53
N ARG A 164 -5.84 -14.99 -17.76
CA ARG A 164 -7.11 -14.37 -18.19
C ARG A 164 -6.92 -13.01 -18.89
N LEU A 165 -5.69 -12.49 -18.97
CA LEU A 165 -5.42 -11.25 -19.71
C LEU A 165 -5.43 -11.53 -21.22
N THR A 166 -6.00 -10.61 -21.99
CA THR A 166 -5.78 -10.60 -23.45
C THR A 166 -4.36 -10.14 -23.76
N ARG A 167 -3.84 -10.50 -24.94
CA ARG A 167 -2.50 -10.08 -25.39
C ARG A 167 -2.27 -8.56 -25.27
N GLU A 168 -3.24 -7.75 -25.69
CA GLU A 168 -3.15 -6.29 -25.61
C GLU A 168 -3.04 -5.80 -24.16
N GLN A 169 -3.80 -6.42 -23.24
CA GLN A 169 -3.75 -6.08 -21.82
C GLN A 169 -2.42 -6.48 -21.19
N ALA A 170 -1.85 -7.61 -21.60
CA ALA A 170 -0.58 -8.09 -21.08
C ALA A 170 0.59 -7.21 -21.56
N GLU A 171 0.60 -6.79 -22.82
CA GLU A 171 1.59 -5.84 -23.35
C GLU A 171 1.51 -4.46 -22.67
N ASP A 172 0.29 -3.96 -22.44
CA ASP A 172 0.07 -2.73 -21.70
C ASP A 172 0.49 -2.85 -20.22
N PHE A 173 0.25 -4.01 -19.61
CA PHE A 173 0.68 -4.31 -18.26
C PHE A 173 2.22 -4.25 -18.14
N VAL A 174 2.93 -4.91 -19.05
CA VAL A 174 4.41 -4.89 -19.09
C VAL A 174 4.93 -3.46 -19.26
N LYS A 175 4.39 -2.69 -20.21
CA LYS A 175 4.76 -1.28 -20.42
C LYS A 175 4.52 -0.42 -19.18
N GLU A 176 3.40 -0.63 -18.47
CA GLU A 176 3.09 0.14 -17.27
C GLU A 176 4.03 -0.21 -16.11
N ILE A 177 4.39 -1.49 -15.96
CA ILE A 177 5.36 -1.96 -14.96
C ILE A 177 6.73 -1.35 -15.24
N ASP A 178 7.22 -1.44 -16.48
CA ASP A 178 8.52 -0.87 -16.85
C ASP A 178 8.54 0.66 -16.67
N GLY A 179 7.48 1.36 -17.08
CA GLY A 179 7.36 2.80 -16.85
C GLY A 179 7.31 3.19 -15.36
N ARG A 180 6.81 2.33 -14.48
CA ARG A 180 6.88 2.54 -13.02
C ARG A 180 8.26 2.24 -12.47
N ARG A 181 8.95 1.21 -12.97
CA ARG A 181 10.33 0.88 -12.59
C ARG A 181 11.29 2.02 -12.96
N GLU A 182 11.18 2.57 -14.16
CA GLU A 182 11.99 3.72 -14.59
C GLU A 182 11.76 4.96 -13.72
N LYS A 183 10.50 5.24 -13.36
CA LYS A 183 10.17 6.35 -12.44
C LYS A 183 10.75 6.13 -11.05
N GLN A 184 10.70 4.92 -10.52
CA GLN A 184 11.33 4.62 -9.23
C GLN A 184 12.85 4.70 -9.30
N ALA A 185 13.48 4.22 -10.37
CA ALA A 185 14.91 4.36 -10.59
C ALA A 185 15.34 5.83 -10.72
N SER A 186 14.47 6.70 -11.25
CA SER A 186 14.73 8.14 -11.36
C SER A 186 14.55 8.92 -10.06
N LEU A 187 13.90 8.32 -9.05
CA LEU A 187 13.61 8.92 -7.74
C LEU A 187 14.56 8.46 -6.63
N LEU A 188 15.41 7.47 -6.92
CA LEU A 188 16.49 6.96 -6.05
C LEU A 188 17.80 7.68 -6.36
#